data_AF-A0A7W1DTN4-F1
#
_entry.id   AF-A0A7W1DTN4-F1
#
_cell.length_a   1.000
_cell.length_b   1.000
_cell.length_c   1.000
_cell.angle_alpha   90.00
_cell.angle_beta   90.00
_cell.angle_gamma   90.00
#
_symmetry.space_group_name_H-M   'P 1'
#
loop_
_entity.id
_entity.type
_entity.pdbx_description
1 polymer ?
#
loop_
_entity_poly.entity_id
_entity_poly.type
_entity_poly.pdbx_seq_one_letter_code
_entity_poly.pdbx_strand_id
1 'polypeptide(L)' 'MAQNDRTAPADPVVAAYLKDVDRSLLRSNLRLSPEERIRKLQDFVRTLAVLREAGRRAKR' A
#
# COMPACT_ATOMS: atom_id res chain seq x y z
N MET A 1 0.86 5.57 -28.92
CA MET A 1 1.89 5.15 -27.94
C MET A 1 2.01 6.25 -26.91
N ALA A 2 1.52 6.04 -25.68
CA ALA A 2 1.58 7.07 -24.65
C ALA A 2 3.05 7.24 -24.23
N GLN A 3 3.59 8.41 -24.55
CA GLN A 3 4.91 8.87 -24.17
C GLN A 3 4.96 8.92 -22.64
N ASN A 4 5.42 7.83 -22.02
CA ASN A 4 5.69 7.81 -20.59
C ASN A 4 7.02 8.54 -20.42
N ASP A 5 6.95 9.86 -20.25
CA ASP A 5 8.08 10.74 -20.01
C ASP A 5 8.74 10.33 -18.68
N ARG A 6 9.70 9.41 -18.75
CA ARG A 6 10.47 8.91 -17.60
C ARG A 6 11.56 9.91 -17.16
N THR A 7 11.52 11.13 -17.67
CA THR A 7 12.61 12.11 -17.53
C THR A 7 12.12 13.54 -17.28
N ALA A 8 10.89 13.73 -16.78
CA ALA A 8 10.58 15.00 -16.14
C ALA A 8 11.59 15.21 -14.99
N PRO A 9 12.34 16.33 -14.95
CA PRO A 9 13.16 16.65 -13.80
C PRO A 9 12.21 16.58 -12.59
N ALA A 10 12.56 15.76 -11.60
CA ALA A 10 11.69 15.49 -10.46
C ALA A 10 11.18 16.83 -9.93
N ASP A 11 9.91 17.14 -10.20
CA ASP A 11 9.31 18.41 -9.83
C ASP A 11 9.65 18.61 -8.34
N PRO A 12 10.32 19.71 -7.98
CA PRO A 12 10.79 19.91 -6.62
C PRO A 12 9.64 19.80 -5.60
N VAL A 13 8.41 20.14 -6.00
CA VAL A 13 7.21 19.94 -5.20
C VAL A 13 6.94 18.45 -5.01
N VAL A 14 6.91 17.67 -6.09
CA VAL A 14 6.67 16.23 -6.04
C VAL A 14 7.77 15.52 -5.23
N ALA A 15 9.04 15.89 -5.42
CA ALA A 15 10.16 15.34 -4.66
C ALA A 15 10.05 15.65 -3.16
N ALA A 16 9.63 16.87 -2.79
CA ALA A 16 9.42 17.26 -1.41
C ALA A 16 8.35 16.41 -0.70
N TYR A 17 7.28 16.03 -1.39
CA TYR A 17 6.25 15.13 -0.84
C TYR A 17 6.66 13.66 -0.86
N LEU A 18 7.40 13.24 -1.89
CA LEU A 18 7.80 11.85 -2.07
C LEU A 18 8.87 11.36 -1.08
N LYS A 19 9.55 12.28 -0.36
CA LYS A 19 10.60 11.94 0.62
C LYS A 19 10.06 11.12 1.80
N ASP A 20 8.81 11.37 2.20
CA ASP A 20 8.18 10.74 3.35
C ASP A 20 7.28 9.55 2.95
N VAL A 21 7.20 9.26 1.64
CA VAL A 21 6.40 8.13 1.13
C VAL A 21 7.24 6.87 1.10
N ASP A 22 6.93 5.93 2.00
CA ASP A 22 7.51 4.59 1.91
C ASP A 22 6.94 3.83 0.69
N ARG A 23 7.80 3.58 -0.29
CA ARG A 23 7.46 2.85 -1.52
C ARG A 23 7.69 1.35 -1.40
N SER A 24 8.21 0.85 -0.27
CA SER A 24 8.48 -0.56 -0.03
C SER A 24 7.20 -1.39 -0.22
N LEU A 25 6.10 -0.95 0.39
CA LEU A 25 4.81 -1.62 0.31
C LEU A 25 4.22 -1.57 -1.10
N LEU A 26 4.28 -0.40 -1.76
CA LEU A 26 3.82 -0.22 -3.14
C LEU A 26 4.57 -1.16 -4.09
N ARG A 27 5.91 -1.21 -4.00
CA ARG A 27 6.73 -2.10 -4.81
C ARG A 27 6.45 -3.56 -4.52
N SER A 28 6.28 -3.93 -3.26
CA SER A 28 5.96 -5.31 -2.88
C SER A 28 4.62 -5.77 -3.46
N ASN A 29 3.60 -4.90 -3.46
CA ASN A 29 2.28 -5.21 -4.01
C ASN A 29 2.28 -5.26 -5.54
N LEU A 30 3.08 -4.42 -6.21
CA LEU A 30 3.20 -4.44 -7.67
C LEU A 30 3.90 -5.70 -8.21
N ARG A 31 4.64 -6.42 -7.36
CA ARG A 31 5.25 -7.72 -7.71
C ARG A 31 4.24 -8.88 -7.69
N LEU A 32 3.08 -8.69 -7.09
CA LEU A 32 2.04 -9.70 -6.96
C LEU A 32 1.11 -9.68 -8.18
N SER A 33 0.58 -10.85 -8.54
CA SER A 33 -0.52 -10.96 -9.51
C SER A 33 -1.79 -10.26 -8.98
N PRO A 34 -2.75 -9.90 -9.84
CA PRO A 34 -4.07 -9.42 -9.39
C PRO A 34 -4.73 -10.32 -8.34
N GLU A 35 -4.70 -11.63 -8.54
CA GLU A 35 -5.30 -12.63 -7.66
C GLU A 35 -4.58 -12.66 -6.30
N GLU A 36 -3.24 -12.63 -6.32
CA GLU A 36 -2.43 -12.57 -5.11
C GLU A 36 -2.67 -11.30 -4.30
N ARG A 37 -2.85 -10.15 -4.96
CA ARG A 37 -3.21 -8.89 -4.29
C ARG A 37 -4.56 -8.98 -3.60
N ILE A 38 -5.57 -9.56 -4.25
CA ILE A 38 -6.90 -9.76 -3.66
C ILE A 38 -6.81 -10.70 -2.46
N ARG A 39 -6.07 -11.81 -2.58
CA ARG A 39 -5.88 -12.76 -1.48
C ARG A 39 -5.21 -12.10 -0.26
N LYS A 40 -4.13 -11.36 -0.50
CA LYS A 40 -3.42 -10.59 0.54
C LYS A 40 -4.34 -9.58 1.23
N LEU A 41 -5.23 -8.90 0.50
CA LEU A 41 -6.22 -7.99 1.07
C LEU A 41 -7.23 -8.74 1.96
N GLN A 42 -7.74 -9.89 1.50
CA GLN A 42 -8.67 -10.70 2.28
C GLN A 42 -8.05 -11.18 3.59
N ASP A 43 -6.79 -11.63 3.56
CA ASP A 43 -6.04 -12.01 4.78
C ASP A 43 -5.91 -10.84 5.75
N PHE A 44 -5.56 -9.66 5.23
CA PHE A 44 -5.45 -8.46 6.05
C PHE A 44 -6.79 -8.09 6.73
N VAL A 45 -7.90 -8.11 5.98
CA VAL A 45 -9.23 -7.82 6.53
C VAL A 45 -9.63 -8.82 7.62
N ARG A 46 -9.34 -10.12 7.43
CA ARG A 46 -9.57 -11.14 8.47
C ARG A 46 -8.80 -10.83 9.74
N THR A 47 -7.51 -10.50 9.62
CA THR A 47 -6.68 -10.12 10.77
C THR A 47 -7.24 -8.89 11.50
N LEU A 48 -7.65 -7.86 10.78
CA LEU A 48 -8.27 -6.68 11.38
C LEU A 48 -9.58 -7.00 12.12
N ALA A 49 -10.38 -7.93 11.60
CA ALA A 49 -11.61 -8.36 12.29
C ALA A 49 -11.30 -9.01 13.63
N VAL A 50 -10.27 -9.89 13.68
CA VAL A 50 -9.82 -10.54 14.92
C VAL A 50 -9.31 -9.50 15.93
N LEU A 51 -8.47 -8.56 15.50
CA LEU A 51 -7.93 -7.51 16.36
C LEU A 51 -9.03 -6.61 16.93
N ARG A 52 -10.03 -6.24 16.11
CA ARG A 52 -11.18 -5.45 16.56
C ARG A 52 -11.99 -6.20 17.62
N GLU A 53 -12.22 -7.49 17.42
CA GLU A 53 -12.94 -8.31 18.39
C GLU A 53 -12.18 -8.42 19.72
N ALA A 54 -10.87 -8.69 19.66
CA ALA A 54 -10.03 -8.71 20.86
C ALA A 54 -10.06 -7.36 21.61
N GLY A 55 -9.98 -6.25 20.87
CA GLY A 55 -10.08 -4.91 21.45
C GLY A 55 -11.43 -4.63 22.11
N ARG A 56 -12.54 -5.16 21.57
CA ARG A 56 -13.87 -5.05 22.20
C ARG A 56 -13.96 -5.85 23.49
N ARG A 57 -13.36 -7.03 23.54
CA ARG A 57 -13.31 -7.87 24.75
C ARG A 57 -12.45 -7.25 25.84
N ALA A 58 -11.30 -6.69 25.49
CA ALA A 58 -10.39 -6.06 26.46
C ALA A 58 -10.93 -4.77 27.09
N LYS A 59 -11.95 -4.15 26.50
CA LYS A 59 -12.63 -2.95 27.05
C LYS A 59 -13.81 -3.27 27.98
N ARG A 60 -14.25 -4.53 28.03
CA ARG A 60 -15.31 -5.01 28.94
C ARG A 60 -14.66 -5.55 30.20
#